data_AF-H1LFN5-F1
#
_entry.id   AF-H1LFN5-F1
#
_cell.length_a   1.000
_cell.length_b   1.000
_cell.length_c   1.000
_cell.angle_alpha   90.00
_cell.angle_beta   90.00
_cell.angle_gamma   90.00
#
_symmetry.space_group_name_H-M   'P 1'
#
loop_
_entity.id
_entity.type
_entity.pdbx_description
1 polymer ?
#
loop_
_entity_poly.entity_id
_entity_poly.type
_entity_poly.pdbx_seq_one_letter_code
_entity_poly.pdbx_strand_id
1 'polypeptide(L)'
;MSYNLKQSGNYVSFTGNNALYTKAAPLKGAKVVKTKQQLLELNQSKAGQDTFMYLRSAYTNHHTVYYKVMSFDRKIKGWIYAGKTSDIQSGLVHYAKDKKTVVGGINSFETLQNSPLNDLEKNEFYHLKYPGSKNNGSELLYQLPFWCGPDGKTKPNMKSTIKYRHDVFIIENAMTRTREGDRWLVIHDLSNTNIVGYIKDGSLIPMHSVPATEGITVNYVDKATNRPVKSVIVPFAKSPKQAGMNLKTSFFDYNGLPDGYTADDDSLGFKGNSATNAIKGATLNYFIVKQVK
;
A
#
# COMPACT_ATOMS: atom_id res chain seq x y z
N MET A 1 15.57 0.18 0.97
CA MET A 1 15.10 0.58 -0.38
C MET A 1 13.60 0.74 -0.30
N SER A 2 13.08 1.97 -0.38
CA SER A 2 11.63 2.19 -0.38
C SER A 2 11.04 1.50 -1.60
N TYR A 3 10.24 0.46 -1.39
CA TYR A 3 9.46 -0.14 -2.48
C TYR A 3 8.59 0.96 -3.05
N ASN A 4 8.89 1.38 -4.27
CA ASN A 4 8.16 2.40 -5.01
C ASN A 4 6.79 1.83 -5.42
N LEU A 5 5.92 1.56 -4.44
CA LEU A 5 4.50 1.35 -4.66
C LEU A 5 3.88 2.75 -4.84
N LYS A 6 4.25 3.43 -5.93
CA LYS A 6 3.66 4.71 -6.27
C LYS A 6 2.23 4.46 -6.72
N GLN A 7 1.27 4.93 -5.92
CA GLN A 7 -0.10 5.15 -6.35
C GLN A 7 -0.05 6.01 -7.63
N SER A 8 -0.36 5.39 -8.77
CA SER A 8 -0.38 6.06 -10.07
C SER A 8 -1.63 6.94 -10.17
N GLY A 9 -1.48 8.22 -9.83
CA GLY A 9 -2.25 9.36 -10.34
C GLY A 9 -3.66 9.57 -9.79
N ASN A 10 -3.87 10.68 -9.07
CA ASN A 10 -4.97 11.62 -9.29
C ASN A 10 -6.37 11.00 -9.54
N TYR A 11 -6.84 10.17 -8.60
CA TYR A 11 -8.21 9.63 -8.61
C TYR A 11 -9.20 10.66 -8.09
N VAL A 12 -10.44 10.53 -8.53
CA VAL A 12 -11.45 11.55 -8.32
C VAL A 12 -12.79 10.96 -7.89
N SER A 13 -13.50 11.73 -7.07
CA SER A 13 -14.93 11.56 -6.80
C SER A 13 -15.68 12.79 -7.31
N PHE A 14 -17.01 12.75 -7.35
CA PHE A 14 -17.83 13.84 -7.88
C PHE A 14 -18.42 14.74 -6.79
N THR A 15 -18.54 16.03 -7.03
CA THR A 15 -19.19 16.95 -6.06
C THR A 15 -20.71 16.92 -6.14
N GLY A 16 -21.28 16.38 -7.22
CA GLY A 16 -22.73 16.46 -7.49
C GLY A 16 -23.17 17.78 -8.11
N ASN A 17 -22.28 18.74 -8.31
CA ASN A 17 -22.63 20.07 -8.85
C ASN A 17 -22.77 20.08 -10.37
N ASN A 18 -22.10 19.16 -11.08
CA ASN A 18 -21.97 19.17 -12.54
C ASN A 18 -22.18 17.76 -13.12
N ALA A 19 -22.79 17.70 -14.30
CA ALA A 19 -22.94 16.46 -15.06
C ALA A 19 -21.67 16.13 -15.86
N LEU A 20 -21.56 14.87 -16.28
CA LEU A 20 -20.49 14.39 -17.16
C LEU A 20 -20.97 14.44 -18.61
N TYR A 21 -20.15 14.95 -19.53
CA TYR A 21 -20.53 15.17 -20.93
C TYR A 21 -19.57 14.50 -21.92
N THR A 22 -20.01 14.30 -23.18
CA THR A 22 -19.17 13.72 -24.25
C THR A 22 -18.01 14.63 -24.66
N LYS A 23 -18.18 15.95 -24.49
CA LYS A 23 -17.20 17.04 -24.70
C LYS A 23 -17.53 18.16 -23.72
N ALA A 24 -16.69 19.19 -23.62
CA ALA A 24 -16.97 20.34 -22.74
C ALA A 24 -18.39 20.88 -22.99
N ALA A 25 -19.16 21.10 -21.92
CA ALA A 25 -20.61 21.34 -21.99
C ALA A 25 -21.05 22.49 -22.93
N PRO A 26 -20.31 23.61 -23.05
CA PRO A 26 -20.70 24.71 -23.95
C PRO A 26 -20.49 24.42 -25.44
N LEU A 27 -19.78 23.34 -25.80
CA LEU A 27 -19.49 23.03 -27.20
C LEU A 27 -20.72 22.44 -27.90
N LYS A 28 -20.94 22.86 -29.15
CA LYS A 28 -22.04 22.34 -29.99
C LYS A 28 -21.99 20.80 -30.06
N GLY A 29 -23.14 20.19 -29.78
CA GLY A 29 -23.32 18.74 -29.77
C GLY A 29 -22.74 18.03 -28.54
N ALA A 30 -22.50 18.74 -27.43
CA ALA A 30 -22.26 18.10 -26.14
C ALA A 30 -23.52 17.33 -25.69
N LYS A 31 -23.35 16.07 -25.30
CA LYS A 31 -24.43 15.20 -24.77
C LYS A 31 -24.08 14.79 -23.35
N VAL A 32 -25.09 14.67 -22.48
CA VAL A 32 -24.92 14.14 -21.12
C VAL A 32 -24.55 12.66 -21.21
N VAL A 33 -23.45 12.27 -20.56
CA VAL A 33 -23.00 10.89 -20.37
C VAL A 33 -23.55 10.35 -19.05
N LYS A 34 -23.46 11.15 -17.98
CA LYS A 34 -24.04 10.87 -16.66
C LYS A 34 -24.60 12.15 -16.04
N THR A 35 -25.79 12.07 -15.48
CA THR A 35 -26.40 13.18 -14.75
C THR A 35 -25.67 13.40 -13.42
N LYS A 36 -25.92 14.56 -12.78
CA LYS A 36 -25.39 14.87 -11.44
C LYS A 36 -25.73 13.79 -10.41
N GLN A 37 -26.99 13.35 -10.41
CA GLN A 37 -27.50 12.33 -9.51
C GLN A 37 -26.81 10.97 -9.75
N GLN A 38 -26.68 10.54 -11.02
CA GLN A 38 -25.98 9.30 -11.35
C GLN A 38 -24.50 9.31 -10.93
N LEU A 39 -23.85 10.48 -10.97
CA LEU A 39 -22.48 10.62 -10.48
C LEU A 39 -22.40 10.51 -8.95
N LEU A 40 -23.40 11.03 -8.22
CA LEU A 40 -23.50 10.85 -6.77
C LEU A 40 -23.80 9.39 -6.40
N GLU A 41 -24.62 8.69 -7.17
CA GLU A 41 -24.84 7.25 -7.00
C GLU A 41 -23.54 6.46 -7.21
N LEU A 42 -22.75 6.80 -8.24
CA LEU A 42 -21.42 6.22 -8.46
C LEU A 42 -20.45 6.51 -7.30
N ASN A 43 -20.54 7.68 -6.67
CA ASN A 43 -19.74 7.96 -5.47
C ASN A 43 -20.07 7.04 -4.29
N GLN A 44 -21.28 6.48 -4.22
CA GLN A 44 -21.68 5.55 -3.17
C GLN A 44 -21.38 4.09 -3.51
N SER A 45 -20.95 3.80 -4.75
CA SER A 45 -20.63 2.44 -5.17
C SER A 45 -19.54 1.81 -4.29
N LYS A 46 -19.74 0.53 -3.97
CA LYS A 46 -18.78 -0.34 -3.28
C LYS A 46 -17.91 -1.15 -4.23
N ALA A 47 -18.06 -0.95 -5.53
CA ALA A 47 -17.22 -1.60 -6.54
C ALA A 47 -16.04 -0.70 -6.92
N GLY A 48 -14.80 -1.15 -6.70
CA GLY A 48 -13.61 -0.37 -7.03
C GLY A 48 -13.51 0.04 -8.50
N GLN A 49 -14.12 -0.75 -9.39
CA GLN A 49 -14.20 -0.48 -10.83
C GLN A 49 -14.99 0.81 -11.19
N ASP A 50 -15.86 1.28 -10.29
CA ASP A 50 -16.60 2.55 -10.40
C ASP A 50 -15.79 3.76 -9.88
N THR A 51 -14.52 3.55 -9.50
CA THR A 51 -13.59 4.65 -9.21
C THR A 51 -13.19 5.35 -10.50
N PHE A 52 -13.00 6.67 -10.44
CA PHE A 52 -12.63 7.48 -11.60
C PHE A 52 -11.20 7.97 -11.50
N MET A 53 -10.52 7.99 -12.64
CA MET A 53 -9.21 8.61 -12.83
C MET A 53 -9.34 9.90 -13.64
N TYR A 54 -8.52 10.88 -13.30
CA TYR A 54 -8.24 12.01 -14.18
C TYR A 54 -7.37 11.57 -15.37
N LEU A 55 -7.69 12.06 -16.57
CA LEU A 55 -6.92 11.80 -17.79
C LEU A 55 -6.18 13.04 -18.30
N ARG A 56 -6.89 14.17 -18.43
CA ARG A 56 -6.35 15.44 -18.97
C ARG A 56 -7.31 16.60 -18.75
N SER A 57 -6.82 17.83 -18.92
CA SER A 57 -7.62 19.04 -18.89
C SER A 57 -7.88 19.59 -20.30
N ALA A 58 -8.87 20.47 -20.41
CA ALA A 58 -9.11 21.35 -21.53
C ALA A 58 -9.60 22.70 -21.02
N TYR A 59 -9.30 23.76 -21.75
CA TYR A 59 -9.61 25.13 -21.40
C TYR A 59 -10.44 25.77 -22.49
N THR A 60 -11.42 26.59 -22.12
CA THR A 60 -12.16 27.44 -23.06
C THR A 60 -11.53 28.83 -23.14
N ASN A 61 -11.86 29.61 -24.17
CA ASN A 61 -11.46 31.01 -24.30
C ASN A 61 -11.89 31.91 -23.11
N HIS A 62 -12.86 31.46 -22.30
CA HIS A 62 -13.31 32.14 -21.08
C HIS A 62 -12.67 31.57 -19.79
N HIS A 63 -11.47 31.01 -19.88
CA HIS A 63 -10.71 30.49 -18.74
C HIS A 63 -11.42 29.40 -17.91
N THR A 64 -12.43 28.76 -18.49
CA THR A 64 -13.13 27.63 -17.88
C THR A 64 -12.34 26.35 -18.09
N VAL A 65 -12.19 25.57 -17.03
CA VAL A 65 -11.48 24.30 -17.02
C VAL A 65 -12.48 23.15 -17.10
N TYR A 66 -12.18 22.17 -17.96
CA TYR A 66 -12.86 20.88 -18.01
C TYR A 66 -11.83 19.77 -17.81
N TYR A 67 -12.17 18.78 -16.98
CA TYR A 67 -11.37 17.58 -16.82
C TYR A 67 -12.01 16.42 -17.56
N LYS A 68 -11.19 15.68 -18.30
CA LYS A 68 -11.55 14.40 -18.85
C LYS A 68 -11.30 13.34 -17.78
N VAL A 69 -12.33 12.58 -17.44
CA VAL A 69 -12.28 11.51 -16.44
C VAL A 69 -12.75 10.18 -17.04
N MET A 70 -12.36 9.08 -16.43
CA MET A 70 -12.74 7.73 -16.87
C MET A 70 -12.87 6.78 -15.67
N SER A 71 -13.88 5.90 -15.66
CA SER A 71 -14.00 4.83 -14.68
C SER A 71 -12.85 3.82 -14.82
N PHE A 72 -12.50 3.10 -13.76
CA PHE A 72 -11.39 2.12 -13.80
C PHE A 72 -11.65 0.97 -14.77
N ASP A 73 -12.92 0.56 -14.94
CA ASP A 73 -13.33 -0.41 -15.98
C ASP A 73 -13.41 0.17 -17.40
N ARG A 74 -13.14 1.48 -17.54
CA ARG A 74 -13.11 2.24 -18.79
C ARG A 74 -14.47 2.40 -19.50
N LYS A 75 -15.58 1.94 -18.91
CA LYS A 75 -16.91 2.02 -19.53
C LYS A 75 -17.50 3.42 -19.52
N ILE A 76 -17.20 4.22 -18.50
CA ILE A 76 -17.69 5.59 -18.37
C ILE A 76 -16.53 6.54 -18.63
N LYS A 77 -16.72 7.46 -19.58
CA LYS A 77 -15.72 8.46 -19.94
C LYS A 77 -16.41 9.74 -20.38
N GLY A 78 -15.90 10.87 -19.93
CA GLY A 78 -16.44 12.16 -20.34
C GLY A 78 -15.66 13.33 -19.78
N TRP A 79 -16.23 14.51 -19.99
CA TRP A 79 -15.72 15.80 -19.56
C TRP A 79 -16.64 16.39 -18.51
N ILE A 80 -16.04 16.88 -17.42
CA ILE A 80 -16.75 17.54 -16.32
C ILE A 80 -16.14 18.90 -16.05
N TYR A 81 -16.99 19.88 -15.77
CA TYR A 81 -16.56 21.22 -15.39
C TYR A 81 -15.74 21.16 -14.09
N ALA A 82 -14.58 21.81 -14.07
CA ALA A 82 -13.64 21.78 -12.97
C ALA A 82 -13.43 23.15 -12.30
N GLY A 83 -14.15 24.18 -12.73
CA GLY A 83 -13.98 25.55 -12.24
C GLY A 83 -13.45 26.48 -13.33
N LYS A 84 -12.96 27.64 -12.88
CA LYS A 84 -12.26 28.64 -13.70
C LYS A 84 -10.88 28.89 -13.10
N THR A 85 -9.89 29.21 -13.93
CA THR A 85 -8.57 29.60 -13.44
C THR A 85 -7.92 30.65 -14.32
N SER A 86 -7.25 31.62 -13.71
CA SER A 86 -6.30 32.51 -14.39
C SER A 86 -4.88 31.94 -14.41
N ASP A 87 -4.62 30.90 -13.60
CA ASP A 87 -3.33 30.20 -13.50
C ASP A 87 -3.46 28.78 -14.05
N ILE A 88 -2.71 28.49 -15.12
CA ILE A 88 -2.76 27.21 -15.84
C ILE A 88 -1.75 26.21 -15.25
N GLN A 89 -0.98 26.60 -14.22
CA GLN A 89 -0.03 25.73 -13.54
C GLN A 89 -0.77 24.64 -12.72
N SER A 90 -0.27 23.41 -12.86
CA SER A 90 -1.00 22.16 -12.69
C SER A 90 -1.36 21.81 -11.24
N GLY A 91 -2.62 21.95 -10.87
CA GLY A 91 -3.24 21.31 -9.70
C GLY A 91 -4.50 20.56 -10.11
N LEU A 92 -4.79 19.47 -9.42
CA LEU A 92 -5.91 18.58 -9.77
C LEU A 92 -7.27 19.08 -9.27
N VAL A 93 -7.26 20.13 -8.45
CA VAL A 93 -8.44 20.79 -7.87
C VAL A 93 -8.15 22.28 -7.87
N HIS A 94 -8.97 23.06 -8.58
CA HIS A 94 -8.83 24.52 -8.63
C HIS A 94 -9.89 25.16 -7.71
N TYR A 95 -9.43 25.95 -6.75
CA TYR A 95 -10.28 26.78 -5.88
C TYR A 95 -10.44 28.17 -6.48
N ALA A 96 -11.55 28.86 -6.20
CA ALA A 96 -11.61 30.29 -6.51
C ALA A 96 -10.59 31.04 -5.64
N LYS A 97 -10.00 32.10 -6.20
CA LYS A 97 -8.89 32.90 -5.62
C LYS A 97 -9.15 33.38 -4.18
N ASP A 98 -10.42 33.43 -3.78
CA ASP A 98 -10.94 33.95 -2.51
C ASP A 98 -11.78 32.93 -1.71
N LYS A 99 -11.96 31.68 -2.16
CA LYS A 99 -12.87 30.71 -1.52
C LYS A 99 -12.28 29.31 -1.38
N LYS A 100 -12.29 28.81 -0.14
CA LYS A 100 -12.09 27.38 0.22
C LYS A 100 -13.22 26.46 -0.30
N THR A 101 -14.19 26.98 -1.05
CA THR A 101 -15.30 26.21 -1.63
C THR A 101 -14.83 25.53 -2.91
N VAL A 102 -15.01 24.20 -3.02
CA VAL A 102 -14.76 23.47 -4.27
C VAL A 102 -15.76 23.96 -5.33
N VAL A 103 -15.27 24.68 -6.33
CA VAL A 103 -16.10 25.26 -7.41
C VAL A 103 -16.31 24.25 -8.56
N GLY A 104 -15.51 23.18 -8.61
CA GLY A 104 -15.53 22.17 -9.66
C GLY A 104 -16.52 21.02 -9.45
N GLY A 105 -16.59 20.14 -10.45
CA GLY A 105 -17.40 18.93 -10.46
C GLY A 105 -16.74 17.72 -9.79
N ILE A 106 -15.50 17.83 -9.33
CA ILE A 106 -14.72 16.72 -8.76
C ILE A 106 -14.01 17.09 -7.45
N ASN A 107 -13.73 16.08 -6.63
CA ASN A 107 -12.83 16.10 -5.48
C ASN A 107 -11.69 15.09 -5.69
N SER A 108 -10.59 15.21 -4.93
CA SER A 108 -9.62 14.11 -4.82
C SER A 108 -10.27 12.87 -4.20
N PHE A 109 -9.72 11.71 -4.52
CA PHE A 109 -10.14 10.43 -3.99
C PHE A 109 -8.92 9.55 -3.73
N GLU A 110 -8.89 8.91 -2.58
CA GLU A 110 -7.88 7.90 -2.25
C GLU A 110 -8.52 6.53 -2.37
N THR A 111 -7.87 5.60 -3.09
CA THR A 111 -8.37 4.22 -3.25
C THR A 111 -8.02 3.32 -2.07
N LEU A 112 -7.07 3.75 -1.25
CA LEU A 112 -6.59 3.06 -0.06
C LEU A 112 -6.54 4.04 1.11
N GLN A 113 -6.88 3.56 2.29
CA GLN A 113 -6.78 4.28 3.56
C GLN A 113 -5.90 3.49 4.51
N ASN A 114 -5.02 4.16 5.25
CA ASN A 114 -4.23 3.51 6.29
C ASN A 114 -5.15 2.80 7.29
N SER A 115 -4.80 1.58 7.68
CA SER A 115 -5.49 0.82 8.72
C SER A 115 -4.48 0.46 9.80
N PRO A 116 -4.82 0.63 11.09
CA PRO A 116 -3.89 0.31 12.15
C PRO A 116 -3.58 -1.19 12.16
N LEU A 117 -2.35 -1.54 12.53
CA LEU A 117 -1.97 -2.89 12.92
C LEU A 117 -2.37 -3.13 14.38
N ASN A 118 -2.88 -4.31 14.69
CA ASN A 118 -3.05 -4.78 16.06
C ASN A 118 -1.72 -5.33 16.64
N ASP A 119 -1.71 -5.65 17.92
CA ASP A 119 -0.46 -6.04 18.61
C ASP A 119 0.09 -7.38 18.12
N LEU A 120 -0.77 -8.33 17.74
CA LEU A 120 -0.31 -9.59 17.15
C LEU A 120 0.36 -9.32 15.79
N GLU A 121 -0.27 -8.52 14.93
CA GLU A 121 0.26 -8.17 13.61
C GLU A 121 1.61 -7.46 13.66
N LYS A 122 1.85 -6.69 14.72
CA LYS A 122 3.14 -6.02 14.93
C LYS A 122 4.23 -6.96 15.41
N ASN A 123 3.89 -7.93 16.26
CA ASN A 123 4.86 -8.68 17.06
C ASN A 123 5.03 -10.14 16.64
N GLU A 124 4.12 -10.72 15.85
CA GLU A 124 4.23 -12.12 15.45
C GLU A 124 4.91 -12.29 14.09
N PHE A 125 5.33 -13.53 13.83
CA PHE A 125 5.79 -13.98 12.53
C PHE A 125 4.70 -14.81 11.86
N TYR A 126 4.70 -14.88 10.53
CA TYR A 126 3.59 -15.43 9.77
C TYR A 126 4.03 -16.38 8.67
N HIS A 127 3.17 -17.36 8.38
CA HIS A 127 3.18 -18.12 7.14
C HIS A 127 1.99 -17.73 6.26
N LEU A 128 2.15 -17.94 4.95
CA LEU A 128 1.03 -17.86 4.02
C LEU A 128 0.01 -18.96 4.35
N LYS A 129 -1.26 -18.59 4.55
CA LYS A 129 -2.35 -19.55 4.79
C LYS A 129 -2.69 -20.34 3.55
N TYR A 130 -2.61 -19.70 2.38
CA TYR A 130 -3.05 -20.23 1.10
C TYR A 130 -1.96 -20.09 0.02
N PRO A 131 -0.77 -20.71 0.16
CA PRO A 131 0.23 -20.66 -0.89
C PRO A 131 -0.32 -21.32 -2.17
N GLY A 132 -0.23 -20.62 -3.30
CA GLY A 132 -0.93 -21.02 -4.51
C GLY A 132 -0.61 -20.16 -5.72
N SER A 133 -1.55 -20.11 -6.66
CA SER A 133 -1.38 -19.42 -7.95
C SER A 133 -2.65 -18.71 -8.43
N LYS A 134 -3.73 -18.74 -7.66
CA LYS A 134 -4.98 -18.10 -8.07
C LYS A 134 -4.94 -16.60 -7.82
N ASN A 135 -5.42 -15.84 -8.79
CA ASN A 135 -5.56 -14.39 -8.66
C ASN A 135 -6.83 -14.01 -7.88
N ASN A 136 -6.84 -14.25 -6.57
CA ASN A 136 -8.01 -14.05 -5.70
C ASN A 136 -7.76 -13.15 -4.48
N GLY A 137 -6.56 -12.56 -4.36
CA GLY A 137 -6.17 -11.73 -3.22
C GLY A 137 -5.54 -12.49 -2.05
N SER A 138 -5.70 -13.81 -2.01
CA SER A 138 -5.28 -14.64 -0.86
C SER A 138 -4.14 -15.61 -1.18
N GLU A 139 -3.92 -15.96 -2.45
CA GLU A 139 -2.86 -16.91 -2.83
C GLU A 139 -1.60 -16.27 -3.43
N LEU A 140 -1.68 -15.02 -3.88
CA LEU A 140 -0.58 -14.29 -4.51
C LEU A 140 -0.32 -12.98 -3.76
N LEU A 141 0.85 -12.38 -3.99
CA LEU A 141 1.15 -11.03 -3.52
C LEU A 141 0.94 -10.02 -4.65
N TYR A 142 0.53 -8.81 -4.27
CA TYR A 142 0.10 -7.79 -5.21
C TYR A 142 0.86 -6.48 -5.02
N GLN A 143 1.07 -5.76 -6.12
CA GLN A 143 1.61 -4.40 -6.06
C GLN A 143 0.59 -3.41 -5.47
N LEU A 144 -0.70 -3.65 -5.69
CA LEU A 144 -1.81 -2.92 -5.11
C LEU A 144 -2.99 -3.89 -4.89
N PRO A 145 -3.83 -3.66 -3.87
CA PRO A 145 -5.11 -4.36 -3.70
C PRO A 145 -6.02 -4.19 -4.92
N PHE A 146 -6.93 -5.15 -5.12
CA PHE A 146 -7.88 -5.19 -6.25
C PHE A 146 -8.58 -3.84 -6.48
N TRP A 147 -8.62 -3.40 -7.73
CA TRP A 147 -9.27 -2.14 -8.13
C TRP A 147 -8.81 -0.87 -7.41
N CYS A 148 -7.61 -0.85 -6.82
CA CYS A 148 -7.02 0.37 -6.23
C CYS A 148 -6.14 1.17 -7.21
N GLY A 149 -6.14 0.80 -8.49
CA GLY A 149 -5.49 1.53 -9.58
C GLY A 149 -6.19 1.29 -10.92
N PRO A 150 -5.85 2.07 -11.96
CA PRO A 150 -6.52 2.00 -13.26
C PRO A 150 -6.35 0.63 -13.92
N ASP A 151 -7.34 0.24 -14.72
CA ASP A 151 -7.42 -0.99 -15.54
C ASP A 151 -7.76 -2.30 -14.81
N GLY A 152 -8.01 -2.28 -13.49
CA GLY A 152 -8.25 -3.51 -12.72
C GLY A 152 -7.06 -4.48 -12.73
N LYS A 153 -5.92 -4.06 -13.29
CA LYS A 153 -4.68 -4.81 -13.38
C LYS A 153 -3.89 -4.61 -12.11
N THR A 154 -4.46 -5.06 -11.01
CA THR A 154 -3.68 -5.39 -9.82
C THR A 154 -2.90 -6.63 -10.17
N LYS A 155 -1.77 -6.40 -10.84
CA LYS A 155 -0.92 -7.47 -11.32
C LYS A 155 -0.35 -8.14 -10.08
N PRO A 156 -0.57 -9.44 -9.88
CA PRO A 156 0.23 -10.13 -8.91
C PRO A 156 1.69 -9.94 -9.33
N ASN A 157 2.55 -9.64 -8.36
CA ASN A 157 3.96 -9.42 -8.64
C ASN A 157 4.70 -10.74 -8.95
N MET A 158 4.02 -11.87 -8.78
CA MET A 158 4.53 -13.21 -9.03
C MET A 158 3.45 -14.14 -9.59
N LYS A 159 3.87 -15.26 -10.21
CA LYS A 159 2.96 -16.25 -10.80
C LYS A 159 2.47 -17.31 -9.79
N SER A 160 3.22 -17.53 -8.72
CA SER A 160 2.91 -18.52 -7.69
C SER A 160 3.70 -18.24 -6.42
N THR A 161 3.09 -18.52 -5.26
CA THR A 161 3.70 -18.47 -3.93
C THR A 161 4.04 -19.85 -3.36
N ILE A 162 3.75 -20.95 -4.08
CA ILE A 162 3.90 -22.33 -3.58
C ILE A 162 5.31 -22.62 -3.03
N LYS A 163 6.35 -22.09 -3.69
CA LYS A 163 7.75 -22.28 -3.27
C LYS A 163 8.11 -21.58 -1.95
N TYR A 164 7.28 -20.64 -1.50
CA TYR A 164 7.49 -19.82 -0.31
C TYR A 164 6.58 -20.24 0.86
N ARG A 165 5.93 -21.41 0.76
CA ARG A 165 4.95 -21.91 1.75
C ARG A 165 5.50 -22.11 3.17
N HIS A 166 6.83 -22.16 3.30
CA HIS A 166 7.54 -22.35 4.57
C HIS A 166 8.39 -21.14 4.94
N ASP A 167 8.30 -20.05 4.17
CA ASP A 167 9.06 -18.85 4.48
C ASP A 167 8.38 -18.07 5.59
N VAL A 168 9.19 -17.31 6.33
CA VAL A 168 8.76 -16.49 7.45
C VAL A 168 8.44 -15.09 6.94
N PHE A 169 7.22 -14.63 7.21
CA PHE A 169 6.75 -13.30 6.84
C PHE A 169 6.55 -12.41 8.05
N ILE A 170 6.68 -11.11 7.82
CA ILE A 170 6.30 -10.04 8.74
C ILE A 170 5.27 -9.12 8.07
N ILE A 171 4.48 -8.42 8.88
CA ILE A 171 3.53 -7.41 8.40
C ILE A 171 4.14 -6.03 8.65
N GLU A 172 4.33 -5.26 7.57
CA GLU A 172 4.84 -3.89 7.64
C GLU A 172 3.71 -2.89 7.92
N ASN A 173 2.59 -3.03 7.21
CA ASN A 173 1.47 -2.10 7.30
C ASN A 173 0.15 -2.76 6.88
N ALA A 174 -0.97 -2.08 7.12
CA ALA A 174 -2.28 -2.47 6.62
C ALA A 174 -3.02 -1.29 5.98
N MET A 175 -3.78 -1.59 4.94
CA MET A 175 -4.60 -0.64 4.20
C MET A 175 -6.02 -1.17 4.04
N THR A 176 -7.01 -0.28 4.07
CA THR A 176 -8.41 -0.57 3.73
C THR A 176 -8.71 -0.01 2.35
N ARG A 177 -9.33 -0.80 1.47
CA ARG A 177 -9.81 -0.29 0.19
C ARG A 177 -11.03 0.61 0.41
N THR A 178 -10.98 1.85 -0.07
CA THR A 178 -12.02 2.87 0.20
C THR A 178 -13.41 2.47 -0.31
N ARG A 179 -13.46 1.77 -1.47
CA ARG A 179 -14.72 1.36 -2.11
C ARG A 179 -15.28 0.11 -1.43
N GLU A 180 -14.49 -0.95 -1.38
CA GLU A 180 -14.94 -2.25 -0.89
C GLU A 180 -15.00 -2.35 0.64
N GLY A 181 -14.17 -1.57 1.35
CA GLY A 181 -14.09 -1.59 2.81
C GLY A 181 -13.33 -2.79 3.39
N ASP A 182 -12.74 -3.64 2.55
CA ASP A 182 -11.93 -4.77 3.01
C ASP A 182 -10.46 -4.37 3.21
N ARG A 183 -9.82 -5.08 4.15
CA ARG A 183 -8.46 -4.81 4.61
C ARG A 183 -7.45 -5.71 3.90
N TRP A 184 -6.29 -5.13 3.63
CA TRP A 184 -5.14 -5.77 2.99
C TRP A 184 -3.88 -5.46 3.79
N LEU A 185 -3.01 -6.45 3.94
CA LEU A 185 -1.75 -6.37 4.67
C LEU A 185 -0.61 -6.23 3.66
N VAL A 186 0.38 -5.40 3.96
CA VAL A 186 1.66 -5.37 3.26
C VAL A 186 2.62 -6.29 4.02
N ILE A 187 3.09 -7.33 3.34
CA ILE A 187 3.99 -8.32 3.94
C ILE A 187 5.34 -8.34 3.26
N HIS A 188 6.37 -8.73 4.01
CA HIS A 188 7.71 -9.04 3.52
C HIS A 188 8.10 -10.44 3.93
N ASP A 189 8.71 -11.18 3.01
CA ASP A 189 9.52 -12.34 3.34
C ASP A 189 10.78 -11.89 4.06
N LEU A 190 10.99 -12.41 5.26
CA LEU A 190 12.06 -11.96 6.13
C LEU A 190 13.45 -12.22 5.54
N SER A 191 13.60 -13.24 4.68
CA SER A 191 14.87 -13.67 4.07
C SER A 191 15.01 -13.34 2.58
N ASN A 192 14.00 -12.72 1.97
CA ASN A 192 14.01 -12.44 0.54
C ASN A 192 13.27 -11.15 0.18
N THR A 193 14.02 -10.07 0.00
CA THR A 193 13.49 -8.75 -0.40
C THR A 193 12.73 -8.75 -1.73
N ASN A 194 12.84 -9.78 -2.57
CA ASN A 194 12.05 -9.82 -3.80
C ASN A 194 10.59 -10.24 -3.56
N ILE A 195 10.26 -10.71 -2.35
CA ILE A 195 8.97 -11.28 -1.98
C ILE A 195 8.31 -10.34 -0.97
N VAL A 196 7.70 -9.30 -1.51
CA VAL A 196 6.97 -8.26 -0.78
C VAL A 196 5.66 -7.98 -1.48
N GLY A 197 4.60 -7.61 -0.76
CA GLY A 197 3.42 -7.03 -1.40
C GLY A 197 2.16 -7.10 -0.56
N TYR A 198 1.07 -6.63 -1.16
CA TYR A 198 -0.26 -6.70 -0.57
C TYR A 198 -0.82 -8.13 -0.63
N ILE A 199 -1.47 -8.55 0.45
CA ILE A 199 -2.28 -9.76 0.54
C ILE A 199 -3.56 -9.45 1.33
N LYS A 200 -4.68 -10.10 1.00
CA LYS A 200 -5.95 -9.86 1.71
C LYS A 200 -5.84 -10.31 3.17
N ASP A 201 -6.39 -9.52 4.08
CA ASP A 201 -6.45 -9.88 5.50
C ASP A 201 -7.14 -11.25 5.70
N GLY A 202 -6.69 -12.02 6.69
CA GLY A 202 -7.08 -13.43 6.92
C GLY A 202 -6.37 -14.47 6.04
N SER A 203 -5.41 -14.05 5.21
CA SER A 203 -4.60 -14.93 4.34
C SER A 203 -3.24 -15.34 4.95
N LEU A 204 -3.02 -15.01 6.22
CA LEU A 204 -1.83 -15.38 6.99
C LEU A 204 -2.22 -16.26 8.18
N ILE A 205 -1.28 -17.10 8.62
CA ILE A 205 -1.37 -17.86 9.88
C ILE A 205 -0.21 -17.41 10.76
N PRO A 206 -0.44 -16.99 12.02
CA PRO A 206 0.64 -16.71 12.95
C PRO A 206 1.44 -17.99 13.21
N MET A 207 2.76 -17.86 13.25
CA MET A 207 3.64 -18.95 13.63
C MET A 207 3.66 -19.07 15.14
N HIS A 208 3.57 -20.28 15.66
CA HIS A 208 3.74 -20.51 17.09
C HIS A 208 5.17 -20.13 17.52
N SER A 209 5.29 -19.60 18.74
CA SER A 209 6.59 -19.35 19.35
C SER A 209 7.40 -20.65 19.39
N VAL A 210 8.66 -20.57 19.00
CA VAL A 210 9.61 -21.69 19.05
C VAL A 210 10.60 -21.48 20.19
N PRO A 211 11.13 -22.54 20.82
CA PRO A 211 12.21 -22.39 21.79
C PRO A 211 13.47 -21.82 21.11
N ALA A 212 14.35 -21.19 21.88
CA ALA A 212 15.56 -20.55 21.37
C ALA A 212 16.48 -21.53 20.59
N THR A 213 16.48 -22.81 20.95
CA THR A 213 17.22 -23.88 20.25
C THR A 213 16.69 -24.17 18.86
N GLU A 214 15.43 -23.81 18.56
CA GLU A 214 14.76 -24.06 17.29
C GLU A 214 14.57 -22.78 16.46
N GLY A 215 14.82 -21.60 17.04
CA GLY A 215 14.75 -20.29 16.38
C GLY A 215 16.11 -19.58 16.30
N ILE A 216 16.07 -18.28 16.03
CA ILE A 216 17.20 -17.36 16.12
C ILE A 216 16.83 -16.31 17.16
N THR A 217 17.61 -16.21 18.23
CA THR A 217 17.41 -15.18 19.26
C THR A 217 17.97 -13.86 18.75
N VAL A 218 17.13 -12.84 18.61
CA VAL A 218 17.54 -11.47 18.28
C VAL A 218 17.35 -10.59 19.49
N ASN A 219 18.46 -10.13 20.06
CA ASN A 219 18.47 -9.17 21.16
C ASN A 219 18.47 -7.75 20.60
N TYR A 220 17.46 -6.96 20.96
CA TYR A 220 17.48 -5.52 20.76
C TYR A 220 18.44 -4.88 21.76
N VAL A 221 19.44 -4.17 21.24
CA VAL A 221 20.50 -3.53 22.04
C VAL A 221 20.50 -2.03 21.77
N ASP A 222 20.41 -1.23 22.83
CA ASP A 222 20.50 0.23 22.71
C ASP A 222 21.92 0.62 22.24
N LYS A 223 22.01 1.34 21.11
CA LYS A 223 23.31 1.68 20.47
C LYS A 223 24.20 2.53 21.37
N ALA A 224 23.62 3.46 22.13
CA ALA A 224 24.37 4.43 22.92
C ALA A 224 24.95 3.79 24.19
N THR A 225 24.18 2.90 24.82
CA THR A 225 24.57 2.29 26.11
C THR A 225 25.12 0.87 25.97
N ASN A 226 24.94 0.25 24.79
CA ASN A 226 25.26 -1.15 24.52
C ASN A 226 24.57 -2.14 25.49
N ARG A 227 23.41 -1.76 26.04
CA ARG A 227 22.61 -2.58 26.96
C ARG A 227 21.46 -3.28 26.24
N PRO A 228 21.11 -4.53 26.60
CA PRO A 228 19.94 -5.20 26.06
C PRO A 228 18.66 -4.49 26.52
N VAL A 229 17.67 -4.42 25.63
CA VAL A 229 16.38 -3.76 25.85
C VAL A 229 15.24 -4.79 25.86
N LYS A 230 15.22 -5.67 24.85
CA LYS A 230 14.21 -6.71 24.63
C LYS A 230 14.83 -7.80 23.76
N SER A 231 14.24 -8.99 23.74
CA SER A 231 14.61 -10.02 22.77
C SER A 231 13.37 -10.57 22.07
N VAL A 232 13.56 -11.07 20.86
CA VAL A 232 12.56 -11.82 20.10
C VAL A 232 13.21 -13.09 19.56
N ILE A 233 12.44 -14.18 19.50
CA ILE A 233 12.88 -15.43 18.88
C ILE A 233 12.25 -15.50 17.50
N VAL A 234 13.06 -15.33 16.47
CA VAL A 234 12.65 -15.47 15.07
C VAL A 234 12.57 -16.96 14.73
N PRO A 235 11.43 -17.49 14.25
CA PRO A 235 11.37 -18.86 13.77
C PRO A 235 12.38 -19.11 12.65
N PHE A 236 13.11 -20.22 12.73
CA PHE A 236 14.08 -20.54 11.70
C PHE A 236 13.39 -21.17 10.49
N ALA A 237 13.43 -20.49 9.35
CA ALA A 237 13.18 -21.09 8.06
C ALA A 237 14.18 -20.56 7.04
N LYS A 238 14.79 -21.47 6.26
CA LYS A 238 15.74 -21.11 5.21
C LYS A 238 15.16 -21.46 3.86
N SER A 239 15.30 -20.56 2.88
CA SER A 239 14.92 -20.90 1.51
C SER A 239 15.81 -22.04 0.97
N PRO A 240 15.30 -22.88 0.06
CA PRO A 240 16.13 -23.88 -0.63
C PRO A 240 17.33 -23.19 -1.29
N LYS A 241 18.54 -23.72 -1.07
CA LYS A 241 19.85 -23.20 -1.53
C LYS A 241 20.50 -22.10 -0.67
N GLN A 242 19.87 -21.63 0.41
CA GLN A 242 20.56 -20.78 1.39
C GLN A 242 21.28 -21.63 2.46
N ALA A 243 22.46 -21.16 2.88
CA ALA A 243 23.25 -21.77 3.96
C ALA A 243 22.63 -21.52 5.35
N GLY A 244 21.97 -20.37 5.52
CA GLY A 244 21.20 -20.01 6.71
C GLY A 244 20.08 -19.01 6.35
N MET A 245 19.41 -18.48 7.36
CA MET A 245 18.41 -17.43 7.21
C MET A 245 19.10 -16.07 7.07
N ASN A 246 18.61 -15.21 6.16
CA ASN A 246 19.17 -13.87 5.98
C ASN A 246 18.25 -12.84 6.64
N LEU A 247 18.62 -12.32 7.81
CA LEU A 247 17.81 -11.35 8.53
C LEU A 247 18.18 -9.89 8.20
N LYS A 248 19.25 -9.63 7.43
CA LYS A 248 19.64 -8.26 7.08
C LYS A 248 18.73 -7.61 6.02
N THR A 249 17.88 -8.42 5.38
CA THR A 249 17.10 -8.01 4.21
C THR A 249 15.83 -7.28 4.55
N SER A 250 15.03 -7.78 5.49
CA SER A 250 13.68 -7.26 5.77
C SER A 250 13.36 -7.15 7.26
N PHE A 251 14.26 -7.56 8.16
CA PHE A 251 13.97 -7.49 9.61
C PHE A 251 13.77 -6.05 10.12
N PHE A 252 14.27 -5.05 9.40
CA PHE A 252 14.03 -3.64 9.74
C PHE A 252 12.58 -3.19 9.55
N ASP A 253 11.79 -3.90 8.71
CA ASP A 253 10.37 -3.65 8.51
C ASP A 253 9.50 -4.33 9.60
N TYR A 254 10.13 -5.09 10.52
CA TYR A 254 9.41 -5.77 11.59
C TYR A 254 9.00 -4.75 12.67
N ASN A 255 7.69 -4.66 12.89
CA ASN A 255 7.08 -3.70 13.81
C ASN A 255 7.28 -4.03 15.31
N GLY A 256 7.92 -5.16 15.66
CA GLY A 256 8.11 -5.60 17.04
C GLY A 256 9.23 -4.91 17.82
N LEU A 257 9.75 -3.79 17.30
CA LEU A 257 10.74 -2.93 17.97
C LEU A 257 10.21 -2.44 19.34
N PRO A 258 11.09 -2.26 20.36
CA PRO A 258 10.69 -1.64 21.62
C PRO A 258 10.14 -0.21 21.43
N ASP A 259 9.12 0.15 22.21
CA ASP A 259 8.51 1.49 22.14
C ASP A 259 9.54 2.61 22.37
N GLY A 260 9.45 3.66 21.57
CA GLY A 260 10.36 4.81 21.64
C GLY A 260 11.75 4.57 21.04
N TYR A 261 11.93 3.50 20.27
CA TYR A 261 13.15 3.19 19.53
C TYR A 261 12.93 3.12 18.02
N THR A 262 13.99 3.35 17.25
CA THR A 262 14.07 3.04 15.81
C THR A 262 15.24 2.10 15.55
N ALA A 263 15.22 1.42 14.41
CA ALA A 263 16.40 0.71 13.93
C ALA A 263 17.58 1.68 13.77
N ASP A 264 18.78 1.19 14.06
CA ASP A 264 20.02 1.90 13.76
C ASP A 264 20.33 1.83 12.24
N ASP A 265 20.80 2.93 11.67
CA ASP A 265 21.05 3.06 10.23
C ASP A 265 22.23 2.21 9.73
N ASP A 266 23.06 1.65 10.62
CA ASP A 266 24.19 0.76 10.28
C ASP A 266 23.70 -0.57 9.69
N SER A 267 23.48 -0.58 8.37
CA SER A 267 22.87 -1.66 7.56
C SER A 267 21.58 -2.26 8.17
N LEU A 268 20.81 -1.36 8.81
CA LEU A 268 19.51 -1.53 9.46
C LEU A 268 19.51 -2.51 10.63
N GLY A 269 20.34 -2.21 11.63
CA GLY A 269 20.35 -2.75 12.99
C GLY A 269 21.28 -3.95 13.25
N PHE A 270 21.67 -4.75 12.26
CA PHE A 270 22.64 -5.84 12.48
C PHE A 270 24.09 -5.41 12.18
N LYS A 271 25.00 -5.55 13.15
CA LYS A 271 26.45 -5.31 12.94
C LYS A 271 27.11 -6.48 12.17
N GLY A 272 27.81 -6.16 11.09
CA GLY A 272 28.56 -7.14 10.29
C GLY A 272 27.67 -8.15 9.53
N ASN A 273 28.26 -9.22 8.97
CA ASN A 273 27.55 -10.19 8.12
C ASN A 273 26.94 -11.39 8.89
N SER A 274 26.94 -11.38 10.23
CA SER A 274 26.50 -12.50 11.06
C SER A 274 25.00 -12.85 10.87
N ALA A 275 24.19 -11.85 10.55
CA ALA A 275 22.77 -12.03 10.25
C ALA A 275 22.47 -12.51 8.81
N THR A 276 23.47 -12.59 7.92
CA THR A 276 23.27 -12.99 6.51
C THR A 276 23.08 -14.50 6.34
N ASN A 277 23.65 -15.30 7.25
CA ASN A 277 23.56 -16.77 7.25
C ASN A 277 23.27 -17.28 8.67
N ALA A 278 22.29 -16.67 9.35
CA ALA A 278 21.91 -17.07 10.69
C ALA A 278 21.44 -18.52 10.71
N ILE A 279 21.86 -19.30 11.70
CA ILE A 279 21.50 -20.71 11.87
C ILE A 279 20.56 -20.89 13.05
N LYS A 280 19.83 -22.00 13.07
CA LYS A 280 19.04 -22.42 14.22
C LYS A 280 19.89 -22.43 15.51
N GLY A 281 19.36 -21.89 16.59
CA GLY A 281 20.04 -21.72 17.88
C GLY A 281 20.95 -20.49 17.98
N ALA A 282 21.14 -19.72 16.90
CA ALA A 282 22.00 -18.56 16.92
C ALA A 282 21.45 -17.43 17.81
N THR A 283 22.36 -16.64 18.37
CA THR A 283 22.04 -15.38 19.07
C THR A 283 22.68 -14.22 18.31
N LEU A 284 21.87 -13.22 17.98
CA LEU A 284 22.26 -12.03 17.24
C LEU A 284 21.86 -10.78 18.01
N ASN A 285 22.62 -9.71 17.83
CA ASN A 285 22.28 -8.40 18.39
C ASN A 285 21.82 -7.47 17.27
N TYR A 286 20.64 -6.87 17.47
CA TYR A 286 20.05 -5.86 16.62
C TYR A 286 20.06 -4.51 17.35
N PHE A 287 20.89 -3.60 16.88
CA PHE A 287 21.10 -2.28 17.48
C PHE A 287 19.96 -1.34 17.11
N ILE A 288 19.49 -0.62 18.13
CA ILE A 288 18.39 0.34 18.05
C ILE A 288 18.79 1.66 18.68
N VAL A 289 18.20 2.75 18.19
CA VAL A 289 18.47 4.11 18.66
C VAL A 289 17.22 4.64 19.34
N LYS A 290 17.38 5.21 20.53
CA LYS A 290 16.27 5.84 21.25
C LYS A 290 15.83 7.10 20.51
N GLN A 291 14.53 7.23 20.25
CA GLN A 291 13.97 8.41 19.62
C GLN A 291 14.15 9.62 20.55
N VAL A 292 14.80 10.67 20.04
CA VAL A 292 14.85 11.97 20.72
C VAL A 292 13.52 12.66 20.43
N LYS A 293 12.79 13.04 21.48
CA LYS A 293 11.56 13.82 21.36
C LYS A 293 11.86 15.25 20.94
#